data_AF-A0A496X039-F1
#
_entry.id   AF-A0A496X039-F1
#
_cell.length_a   1.000
_cell.length_b   1.000
_cell.length_c   1.000
_cell.angle_alpha   90.00
_cell.angle_beta   90.00
_cell.angle_gamma   90.00
#
_symmetry.space_group_name_H-M   'P 1'
#
loop_
_entity.id
_entity.type
_entity.pdbx_description
1 polymer ?
#
loop_
_entity_poly.entity_id
_entity_poly.type
_entity_poly.pdbx_seq_one_letter_code
_entity_poly.pdbx_strand_id
1 'polypeptide(L)'
;MAFKLAPATGRKLLSVMLLPVIHFFIAAIFWKASKWTGGNLANIRVIRKHQLDLVDIRAKAEGLADQLAARFGGQHHWRDNNLHYKRSGVDACIACSVEDIVVDIKLGMMMSAVRGIIESEVKSSLDEHLT
;
A
#
# COMPACT_ATOMS: atom_id res chain seq x y z
N MET A 1 6.82 7.69 -67.15
CA MET A 1 5.42 8.03 -66.82
C MET A 1 5.13 7.34 -65.49
N ALA A 2 5.00 7.97 -64.31
CA ALA A 2 4.27 9.21 -63.95
C ALA A 2 2.79 9.13 -64.41
N PHE A 3 1.73 9.33 -63.61
CA PHE A 3 1.50 9.97 -62.30
C PHE A 3 0.24 9.30 -61.62
N LYS A 4 -0.32 9.62 -60.44
CA LYS A 4 -0.14 10.71 -59.44
C LYS A 4 -0.64 10.31 -58.02
N LEU A 5 0.03 10.81 -56.98
CA LEU A 5 -0.45 11.23 -55.62
C LEU A 5 -1.37 10.38 -54.71
N ALA A 6 -1.03 10.37 -53.42
CA ALA A 6 -1.97 10.28 -52.29
C ALA A 6 -2.71 11.63 -52.07
N PRO A 7 -3.81 11.65 -51.28
CA PRO A 7 -3.63 12.22 -49.93
C PRO A 7 -4.49 11.62 -48.79
N ALA A 8 -3.85 11.54 -47.62
CA ALA A 8 -4.31 11.94 -46.28
C ALA A 8 -5.62 11.40 -45.61
N THR A 9 -5.43 11.04 -44.33
CA THR A 9 -6.38 11.16 -43.18
C THR A 9 -7.31 9.98 -42.86
N GLY A 10 -7.10 9.35 -41.69
CA GLY A 10 -8.05 8.36 -41.12
C GLY A 10 -7.53 7.62 -39.87
N ARG A 11 -7.79 8.18 -38.68
CA ARG A 11 -7.35 7.67 -37.35
C ARG A 11 -7.68 6.19 -37.07
N LYS A 12 -6.73 5.49 -36.44
CA LYS A 12 -6.87 4.53 -35.30
C LYS A 12 -5.44 4.15 -34.86
N LEU A 13 -4.90 4.73 -33.78
CA LEU A 13 -5.00 4.21 -32.41
C LEU A 13 -5.08 2.68 -32.36
N LEU A 14 -3.98 2.02 -31.99
CA LEU A 14 -3.94 0.81 -31.17
C LEU A 14 -2.50 0.51 -30.71
N SER A 15 -2.31 0.70 -29.40
CA SER A 15 -1.57 -0.19 -28.48
C SER A 15 -0.04 -0.28 -28.63
N VAL A 16 0.76 0.55 -27.95
CA VAL A 16 1.08 0.41 -26.51
C VAL A 16 1.60 -1.00 -26.18
N MET A 17 2.91 -1.21 -26.34
CA MET A 17 3.66 -2.26 -25.63
C MET A 17 4.00 -1.74 -24.22
N LEU A 18 3.12 -2.00 -23.24
CA LEU A 18 3.36 -1.66 -21.83
C LEU A 18 3.62 -2.93 -21.00
N LEU A 19 4.91 -3.19 -20.78
CA LEU A 19 5.55 -3.89 -19.64
C LEU A 19 4.69 -4.90 -18.83
N PRO A 20 4.90 -6.22 -18.97
CA PRO A 20 4.23 -7.25 -18.18
C PRO A 20 4.86 -7.46 -16.79
N VAL A 21 5.16 -6.38 -16.06
CA VAL A 21 5.85 -6.44 -14.74
C VAL A 21 4.88 -6.19 -13.56
N ILE A 22 3.79 -5.46 -13.80
CA ILE A 22 2.88 -4.96 -12.75
C ILE A 22 2.01 -6.08 -12.12
N HIS A 23 1.80 -7.20 -12.82
CA HIS A 23 0.85 -8.24 -12.36
C HIS A 23 1.37 -9.06 -11.17
N PHE A 24 2.69 -9.26 -11.03
CA PHE A 24 3.26 -10.07 -9.95
C PHE A 24 3.25 -9.38 -8.58
N PHE A 25 3.34 -8.04 -8.54
CA PHE A 25 3.38 -7.30 -7.28
C PHE A 25 2.05 -7.36 -6.51
N ILE A 26 0.89 -7.33 -7.20
CA ILE A 26 -0.42 -7.42 -6.53
C ILE A 26 -0.65 -8.82 -5.92
N ALA A 27 -0.13 -9.87 -6.56
CA ALA A 27 -0.32 -11.26 -6.11
C ALA A 27 0.33 -11.55 -4.74
N ALA A 28 1.52 -11.01 -4.48
CA ALA A 28 2.19 -11.14 -3.18
C ALA A 28 1.36 -10.51 -2.04
N ILE A 29 0.76 -9.35 -2.31
CA ILE A 29 -0.11 -8.65 -1.36
C ILE A 29 -1.38 -9.47 -1.09
N PHE A 30 -2.00 -10.01 -2.15
CA PHE A 30 -3.21 -10.82 -2.03
C PHE A 30 -2.97 -12.13 -1.27
N TRP A 31 -1.82 -12.78 -1.48
CA TRP A 31 -1.52 -14.05 -0.80
C TRP A 31 -1.28 -13.89 0.69
N LYS A 32 -0.53 -12.87 1.15
CA LYS A 32 -0.25 -12.69 2.59
C LYS A 32 -1.46 -12.14 3.38
N ALA A 33 -2.31 -11.33 2.74
CA ALA A 33 -3.57 -10.85 3.33
C ALA A 33 -4.59 -11.97 3.61
N SER A 34 -4.55 -13.07 2.85
CA SER A 34 -5.50 -14.19 2.94
C SER A 34 -5.55 -14.92 4.29
N LYS A 35 -4.51 -14.79 5.14
CA LYS A 35 -4.43 -15.43 6.46
C LYS A 35 -5.30 -14.76 7.55
N TRP A 36 -5.97 -13.65 7.25
CA TRP A 36 -6.68 -12.83 8.23
C TRP A 36 -8.22 -12.88 8.13
N THR A 37 -8.78 -14.10 8.17
CA THR A 37 -10.22 -14.34 8.27
C THR A 37 -10.67 -14.30 9.74
N GLY A 38 -11.10 -13.13 10.21
CA GLY A 38 -11.53 -12.94 11.60
C GLY A 38 -12.52 -11.79 11.77
N GLY A 39 -13.82 -12.10 11.67
CA GLY A 39 -14.91 -11.19 12.03
C GLY A 39 -15.27 -10.11 11.00
N ASN A 40 -16.51 -9.63 11.07
CA ASN A 40 -17.07 -8.60 10.19
C ASN A 40 -16.60 -7.21 10.66
N LEU A 41 -15.30 -6.95 10.49
CA LEU A 41 -14.55 -5.84 11.08
C LEU A 41 -14.16 -4.80 10.03
N ALA A 42 -14.11 -3.53 10.43
CA ALA A 42 -13.76 -2.44 9.53
C ALA A 42 -12.29 -2.55 9.10
N ASN A 43 -12.07 -2.75 7.80
CA ASN A 43 -10.73 -2.79 7.22
C ASN A 43 -10.40 -1.45 6.54
N ILE A 44 -9.14 -1.02 6.66
CA ILE A 44 -8.54 0.10 5.95
C ILE A 44 -7.36 -0.45 5.17
N ARG A 45 -7.21 -0.02 3.92
CA ARG A 45 -6.07 -0.38 3.08
C ARG A 45 -5.57 0.85 2.35
N VAL A 46 -4.32 1.20 2.58
CA VAL A 46 -3.64 2.33 1.94
C VAL A 46 -2.43 1.80 1.19
N ILE A 47 -2.22 2.29 -0.04
CA ILE A 47 -1.04 2.02 -0.85
C ILE A 47 -0.44 3.37 -1.22
N ARG A 48 0.89 3.46 -1.16
CA ARG A 48 1.67 4.62 -1.60
C ARG A 48 2.90 4.19 -2.35
N LYS A 49 3.18 4.91 -3.44
CA LYS A 49 4.42 4.85 -4.22
C LYS A 49 5.52 5.58 -3.45
N HIS A 50 6.76 5.14 -3.55
CA HIS A 50 7.94 5.89 -3.12
C HIS A 50 9.12 5.66 -4.07
N GLN A 51 10.17 6.47 -3.90
CA GLN A 51 11.46 6.29 -4.58
C GLN A 51 12.60 5.95 -3.60
N LEU A 52 12.24 5.64 -2.36
CA LEU A 52 13.15 5.26 -1.28
C LEU A 52 13.63 3.82 -1.42
N ASP A 53 14.88 3.57 -1.03
CA ASP A 53 15.46 2.23 -0.95
C ASP A 53 14.83 1.37 0.17
N LEU A 54 14.99 0.06 0.08
CA LEU A 54 14.39 -0.91 1.00
C LEU A 54 14.80 -0.73 2.47
N VAL A 55 15.97 -0.14 2.73
CA VAL A 55 16.43 0.15 4.10
C VAL A 55 15.68 1.35 4.67
N ASP A 56 15.58 2.44 3.91
CA ASP A 56 14.95 3.69 4.35
C ASP A 56 13.45 3.54 4.56
N ILE A 57 12.76 2.84 3.66
CA ILE A 57 11.32 2.56 3.81
C ILE A 57 11.03 1.69 5.05
N ARG A 58 11.90 0.74 5.36
CA ARG A 58 11.77 -0.10 6.57
C ARG A 58 12.04 0.72 7.82
N ALA A 59 13.10 1.54 7.84
CA ALA A 59 13.38 2.44 8.96
C ALA A 59 12.22 3.42 9.23
N LYS A 60 11.61 3.99 8.18
CA LYS A 60 10.42 4.85 8.30
C LYS A 60 9.19 4.09 8.80
N ALA A 61 8.96 2.86 8.33
CA ALA A 61 7.86 2.00 8.81
C ALA A 61 8.04 1.59 10.29
N GLU A 62 9.27 1.28 10.71
CA GLU A 62 9.62 0.95 12.09
C GLU A 62 9.45 2.16 13.01
N GLY A 63 10.00 3.33 12.63
CA GLY A 63 9.81 4.57 13.38
C GLY A 63 8.34 5.01 13.48
N LEU A 64 7.49 4.67 12.50
CA LEU A 64 6.04 4.86 12.60
C LEU A 64 5.43 3.91 13.66
N ALA A 65 5.82 2.64 13.69
CA ALA A 65 5.32 1.67 14.65
C ALA A 65 5.81 1.95 16.09
N ASP A 66 7.07 2.38 16.25
CA ASP A 66 7.63 2.86 17.52
C ASP A 66 6.82 4.03 18.07
N GLN A 67 6.51 5.03 17.23
CA GLN A 67 5.67 6.18 17.61
C GLN A 67 4.25 5.75 17.99
N LEU A 68 3.65 4.82 17.27
CA LEU A 68 2.32 4.28 17.59
C LEU A 68 2.34 3.51 18.92
N ALA A 69 3.37 2.69 19.16
CA ALA A 69 3.55 1.97 20.41
C ALA A 69 3.80 2.91 21.60
N ALA A 70 4.61 3.96 21.41
CA ALA A 70 4.87 4.97 22.45
C ALA A 70 3.64 5.82 22.78
N ARG A 71 2.85 6.25 21.78
CA ARG A 71 1.69 7.14 21.97
C ARG A 71 0.43 6.41 22.43
N PHE A 72 0.22 5.18 21.96
CA PHE A 72 -1.04 4.45 22.18
C PHE A 72 -0.88 3.12 22.93
N GLY A 73 0.35 2.64 23.10
CA GLY A 73 0.62 1.27 23.54
C GLY A 73 0.35 0.25 22.42
N GLY A 74 0.95 -0.93 22.54
CA GLY A 74 0.89 -1.99 21.52
C GLY A 74 2.24 -2.67 21.41
N GLN A 75 2.37 -3.59 20.45
CA GLN A 75 3.63 -4.25 20.13
C GLN A 75 3.76 -4.36 18.61
N HIS A 76 4.99 -4.24 18.10
CA HIS A 76 5.30 -4.54 16.70
C HIS A 76 6.45 -5.55 16.58
N HIS A 77 6.48 -6.24 15.44
CA HIS A 77 7.56 -7.13 15.06
C HIS A 77 7.68 -7.24 13.55
N TRP A 78 8.92 -7.35 13.07
CA TRP A 78 9.18 -7.68 11.67
C TRP A 78 8.95 -9.17 11.39
N ARG A 79 8.40 -9.47 10.22
CA ARG A 79 8.39 -10.78 9.58
C ARG A 79 8.68 -10.58 8.10
N ASP A 80 9.82 -11.09 7.64
CA ASP A 80 10.32 -10.89 6.27
C ASP A 80 10.48 -9.39 5.94
N ASN A 81 9.66 -8.85 5.02
CA ASN A 81 9.56 -7.43 4.65
C ASN A 81 8.28 -6.76 5.20
N ASN A 82 7.57 -7.41 6.12
CA ASN A 82 6.32 -6.94 6.69
C ASN A 82 6.49 -6.61 8.17
N LEU A 83 6.10 -5.41 8.58
CA LEU A 83 6.01 -5.01 9.98
C LEU A 83 4.58 -5.24 10.46
N HIS A 84 4.41 -6.12 11.44
CA HIS A 84 3.13 -6.37 12.08
C HIS A 84 3.03 -5.55 13.36
N TYR A 85 1.97 -4.76 13.53
CA TYR A 85 1.68 -3.99 14.74
C TYR A 85 0.32 -4.43 15.30
N LYS A 86 0.27 -4.69 16.60
CA LYS A 86 -0.94 -5.18 17.28
C LYS A 86 -1.21 -4.48 18.59
N ARG A 87 -2.47 -4.09 18.77
CA ARG A 87 -3.03 -3.46 19.97
C ARG A 87 -4.45 -3.98 20.20
N SER A 88 -4.97 -3.85 21.42
CA SER A 88 -6.40 -4.10 21.65
C SER A 88 -7.26 -3.21 20.72
N GLY A 89 -8.08 -3.86 19.88
CA GLY A 89 -8.95 -3.20 18.90
C GLY A 89 -8.29 -2.72 17.59
N VAL A 90 -6.97 -2.91 17.38
CA VAL A 90 -6.27 -2.54 16.14
C VAL A 90 -5.22 -3.59 15.78
N ASP A 91 -5.29 -4.15 14.59
CA ASP A 91 -4.29 -5.08 14.05
C ASP A 91 -3.84 -4.61 12.67
N ALA A 92 -2.55 -4.34 12.49
CA ALA A 92 -2.00 -3.68 11.32
C ALA A 92 -0.80 -4.44 10.73
N CYS A 93 -0.68 -4.40 9.41
CA CYS A 93 0.42 -4.96 8.66
C CYS A 93 0.92 -3.90 7.65
N ILE A 94 2.21 -3.58 7.74
CA ILE A 94 2.90 -2.68 6.82
C ILE A 94 3.84 -3.53 5.97
N ALA A 95 3.51 -3.74 4.70
CA ALA A 95 4.40 -4.43 3.76
C ALA A 95 5.21 -3.39 2.98
N CYS A 96 6.53 -3.42 3.15
CA CYS A 96 7.46 -2.57 2.41
C CYS A 96 7.93 -3.29 1.13
N SER A 97 7.98 -2.59 0.00
CA SER A 97 8.61 -3.05 -1.25
C SER A 97 9.56 -1.98 -1.78
N VAL A 98 10.18 -2.19 -2.95
CA VAL A 98 11.09 -1.20 -3.57
C VAL A 98 10.33 0.00 -4.13
N GLU A 99 9.15 -0.23 -4.70
CA GLU A 99 8.36 0.82 -5.39
C GLU A 99 7.17 1.35 -4.56
N ASP A 100 6.62 0.50 -3.70
CA ASP A 100 5.35 0.74 -3.01
C ASP A 100 5.41 0.25 -1.54
N ILE A 101 4.76 1.00 -0.66
CA ILE A 101 4.41 0.58 0.71
C ILE A 101 2.91 0.36 0.81
N VAL A 102 2.52 -0.73 1.47
CA VAL A 102 1.12 -1.13 1.69
C VAL A 102 0.85 -1.18 3.18
N VAL A 103 -0.19 -0.47 3.63
CA VAL A 103 -0.66 -0.49 5.01
C VAL A 103 -2.07 -1.06 5.04
N ASP A 104 -2.21 -2.24 5.63
CA ASP A 104 -3.47 -2.95 5.86
C ASP A 104 -3.80 -2.92 7.35
N ILE A 105 -4.96 -2.37 7.74
CA ILE A 105 -5.38 -2.21 9.14
C ILE A 105 -6.77 -2.82 9.34
N LYS A 106 -6.92 -3.59 10.41
CA LYS A 106 -8.17 -4.18 10.88
C LYS A 106 -8.56 -3.56 12.21
N LEU A 107 -9.78 -3.05 12.27
CA LEU A 107 -10.32 -2.37 13.45
C LEU A 107 -11.35 -3.27 14.13
N GLY A 108 -11.19 -3.46 15.44
CA GLY A 108 -12.20 -4.09 16.29
C GLY A 108 -13.49 -3.27 16.31
N MET A 109 -14.61 -3.91 16.70
CA MET A 109 -15.96 -3.33 16.61
C MET A 109 -16.10 -1.90 17.17
N MET A 110 -15.43 -1.61 18.30
CA MET A 110 -15.39 -0.28 18.92
C MET A 110 -14.67 0.77 18.07
N MET A 111 -13.59 0.38 17.38
CA MET A 111 -12.77 1.28 16.55
C MET A 111 -13.35 1.48 15.14
N SER A 112 -14.27 0.61 14.69
CA SER A 112 -14.96 0.75 13.40
C SER A 112 -15.66 2.10 13.21
N ALA A 113 -16.17 2.71 14.29
CA ALA A 113 -16.84 4.02 14.24
C ALA A 113 -15.89 5.17 13.86
N VAL A 114 -14.60 5.06 14.21
CA VAL A 114 -13.56 6.07 13.92
C VAL A 114 -12.69 5.70 12.71
N ARG A 115 -13.09 4.70 11.91
CA ARG A 115 -12.39 4.21 10.72
C ARG A 115 -11.91 5.34 9.80
N GLY A 116 -12.78 6.30 9.49
CA GLY A 116 -12.45 7.41 8.57
C GLY A 116 -11.34 8.32 9.09
N ILE A 117 -11.26 8.53 10.41
CA ILE A 117 -10.21 9.33 11.05
C ILE A 117 -8.88 8.59 10.95
N ILE A 118 -8.86 7.29 11.31
CA ILE A 118 -7.67 6.45 11.22
C ILE A 118 -7.17 6.34 9.77
N GLU A 119 -8.08 6.20 8.80
CA GLU A 119 -7.75 6.14 7.38
C GLU A 119 -7.14 7.47 6.88
N SER A 120 -7.61 8.62 7.37
CA SER A 120 -7.06 9.93 7.02
C SER A 120 -5.68 10.15 7.65
N GLU A 121 -5.51 9.81 8.92
CA GLU A 121 -4.24 9.94 9.66
C GLU A 121 -3.13 9.10 9.01
N VAL A 122 -3.44 7.84 8.67
CA VAL A 122 -2.50 6.93 8.02
C VAL A 122 -2.10 7.42 6.63
N LYS A 123 -3.05 7.98 5.85
CA LYS A 123 -2.72 8.62 4.57
C LYS A 123 -1.79 9.82 4.79
N SER A 124 -2.14 10.73 5.70
CA SER A 124 -1.35 11.93 5.98
C SER A 124 0.09 11.61 6.41
N SER A 125 0.26 10.67 7.36
CA SER A 125 1.60 10.29 7.84
C SER A 125 2.43 9.56 6.78
N LEU A 126 1.80 8.75 5.92
CA LEU A 126 2.51 8.18 4.76
C LEU A 126 2.88 9.26 3.74
N ASP A 127 1.98 10.19 3.43
CA ASP A 127 2.24 11.28 2.49
C ASP A 127 3.38 12.21 2.99
N GLU A 128 3.43 12.47 4.30
CA GLU A 128 4.52 13.23 4.96
C GLU A 128 5.86 12.49 4.97
N HIS A 129 5.85 11.16 5.21
CA HIS A 129 7.09 10.39 5.36
C HIS A 129 7.66 9.80 4.05
N LEU A 130 6.91 9.76 2.95
CA LEU A 130 7.31 9.11 1.69
C LEU A 130 7.68 10.08 0.56
N THR A 131 7.59 11.38 0.83
CA THR A 131 8.10 12.46 -0.02
C THR A 131 9.62 12.61 0.12
#